data_AF-A0A7C5VNU2-F1
#
_entry.id   AF-A0A7C5VNU2-F1
#
_cell.length_a   1.000
_cell.length_b   1.000
_cell.length_c   1.000
_cell.angle_alpha   90.00
_cell.angle_beta   90.00
_cell.angle_gamma   90.00
#
_symmetry.space_group_name_H-M   'P 1'
#
loop_
_entity.id
_entity.type
_entity.pdbx_description
1 polymer ?
#
loop_
_entity_poly.entity_id
_entity_poly.type
_entity_poly.pdbx_seq_one_letter_code
_entity_poly.pdbx_strand_id
1 'polypeptide(L)'
;MDVADEKFEEDLDRLLCKLSEGSPEDLSRKLRKLRDRLVELHRENIVKINHSVMELVCAKHLIDCGYDVEVEKPLEKNLTCDLLAVKGYGSIIVEIETGFVPPEHALDPSTYLAARITSKIVRYSNFAGKFALAIPPYYVPQYPQALTQPPKARKMEDLMRIKGLCDKYYHNPPVTLTEIKNARIHTVYIIEVDKGVVQEADPESYAKKMDLI
;
A
#
# COMPACT_ATOMS: atom_id res chain seq x y z
N MET A 1 -5.69 29.86 6.79
CA MET A 1 -5.27 28.49 6.47
C MET A 1 -3.75 28.54 6.43
N ASP A 2 -3.03 27.54 6.94
CA ASP A 2 -1.55 27.60 6.90
C ASP A 2 -1.08 27.49 5.45
N VAL A 3 0.02 28.16 5.10
CA VAL A 3 0.58 28.16 3.72
C VAL A 3 0.87 26.72 3.24
N ALA A 4 1.19 25.81 4.16
CA ALA A 4 1.39 24.40 3.86
C ALA A 4 0.09 23.69 3.47
N ASP A 5 -1.03 24.00 4.15
CA ASP A 5 -2.34 23.44 3.84
C ASP A 5 -2.83 23.92 2.47
N GLU A 6 -2.65 25.21 2.16
CA GLU A 6 -2.98 25.80 0.86
C GLU A 6 -2.23 25.09 -0.27
N LYS A 7 -0.92 24.88 -0.09
CA LYS A 7 -0.11 24.18 -1.08
C LYS A 7 -0.53 22.72 -1.27
N PHE A 8 -0.83 22.00 -0.18
CA PHE A 8 -1.29 20.62 -0.26
C PHE A 8 -2.60 20.50 -1.05
N GLU A 9 -3.56 21.38 -0.76
CA GLU A 9 -4.85 21.41 -1.45
C GLU A 9 -4.69 21.76 -2.94
N GLU A 10 -3.88 22.77 -3.26
CA GLU A 10 -3.55 23.15 -4.64
C GLU A 10 -2.89 22.02 -5.44
N ASP A 11 -1.94 21.31 -4.83
CA ASP A 11 -1.24 20.20 -5.49
C ASP A 11 -2.20 19.03 -5.78
N LEU A 12 -3.09 18.69 -4.84
CA LEU A 12 -4.12 17.67 -5.08
C LEU A 12 -5.16 18.10 -6.11
N ASP A 13 -5.54 19.38 -6.15
CA ASP A 13 -6.49 19.90 -7.15
C ASP A 13 -5.91 19.82 -8.57
N ARG A 14 -4.63 20.17 -8.73
CA ARG A 14 -3.93 20.03 -10.02
C ARG A 14 -3.89 18.57 -10.47
N LEU A 15 -3.57 17.66 -9.55
CA LEU A 15 -3.56 16.22 -9.85
C LEU A 15 -4.97 15.73 -10.21
N LEU A 16 -5.99 16.14 -9.46
CA LEU A 16 -7.37 15.75 -9.68
C LEU A 16 -7.87 16.19 -11.06
N CYS A 17 -7.57 17.42 -11.48
CA CYS A 17 -7.89 17.92 -12.82
C CYS A 17 -7.31 17.02 -13.91
N LYS A 18 -6.02 16.65 -13.77
CA LYS A 18 -5.34 15.74 -14.69
C LYS A 18 -5.95 14.34 -14.70
N LEU A 19 -6.25 13.77 -13.53
CA LEU A 19 -6.83 12.42 -13.40
C LEU A 19 -8.28 12.35 -13.91
N SER A 20 -9.00 13.46 -13.85
CA SER A 20 -10.41 13.56 -14.26
C SER A 20 -10.58 13.94 -15.74
N GLU A 21 -9.49 14.26 -16.45
CA GLU A 21 -9.55 14.65 -17.85
C GLU A 21 -10.11 13.52 -18.71
N GLY A 22 -11.22 13.79 -19.42
CA GLY A 22 -11.92 12.78 -20.23
C GLY A 22 -12.64 11.69 -19.43
N SER A 23 -12.65 11.76 -18.10
CA SER A 23 -13.29 10.76 -17.24
C SER A 23 -14.80 11.02 -17.06
N PRO A 24 -15.62 9.98 -16.84
CA PRO A 24 -17.05 10.14 -16.53
C PRO A 24 -17.27 10.97 -15.26
N GLU A 25 -18.36 11.75 -15.22
CA GLU A 25 -18.70 12.60 -14.07
C GLU A 25 -18.78 11.84 -12.74
N ASP A 26 -19.23 10.57 -12.78
CA ASP A 26 -19.29 9.73 -11.58
C ASP A 26 -17.90 9.43 -11.01
N LEU A 27 -16.92 9.13 -11.87
CA LEU A 27 -15.53 8.90 -11.46
C LEU A 27 -14.93 10.17 -10.88
N SER A 28 -15.09 11.30 -11.58
CA SER A 28 -14.61 12.61 -11.12
C SER A 28 -15.19 12.99 -9.76
N ARG A 29 -16.47 12.66 -9.53
CA ARG A 29 -17.14 12.84 -8.23
C ARG A 29 -16.56 11.93 -7.15
N LYS A 30 -16.26 10.67 -7.44
CA LYS A 30 -15.61 9.74 -6.49
C LYS A 30 -14.20 10.22 -6.13
N LEU A 31 -13.40 10.64 -7.10
CA LEU A 31 -12.06 11.17 -6.85
C LEU A 31 -12.09 12.47 -6.03
N ARG A 32 -13.04 13.38 -6.29
CA ARG A 32 -13.23 14.58 -5.46
C ARG A 32 -13.45 14.25 -3.99
N LYS A 33 -14.30 13.28 -3.69
CA LYS A 33 -14.54 12.84 -2.31
C LYS A 33 -13.27 12.32 -1.62
N LEU A 34 -12.45 11.56 -2.35
CA LEU A 34 -11.18 11.07 -1.81
C LEU A 34 -10.19 12.21 -1.58
N ARG A 35 -10.11 13.17 -2.51
CA ARG A 35 -9.32 14.38 -2.36
C ARG A 35 -9.72 15.13 -1.10
N ASP A 36 -11.01 15.42 -0.95
CA ASP A 36 -11.53 16.19 0.18
C ASP A 36 -11.18 15.49 1.51
N ARG A 37 -11.29 14.16 1.55
CA ARG A 37 -10.86 13.38 2.72
C ARG A 37 -9.37 13.48 3.01
N LEU A 38 -8.50 13.45 2.00
CA LEU A 38 -7.06 13.64 2.18
C LEU A 38 -6.71 15.05 2.67
N VAL A 39 -7.45 16.07 2.24
CA VAL A 39 -7.29 17.44 2.74
C VAL A 39 -7.67 17.53 4.22
N GLU A 40 -8.77 16.89 4.65
CA GLU A 40 -9.13 16.81 6.07
C GLU A 40 -8.03 16.13 6.90
N LEU A 41 -7.54 14.97 6.45
CA LEU A 41 -6.48 14.23 7.12
C LEU A 41 -5.16 14.99 7.16
N HIS A 42 -4.87 15.82 6.15
CA HIS A 42 -3.68 16.66 6.13
C HIS A 42 -3.74 17.75 7.20
N ARG A 43 -4.91 18.39 7.36
CA ARG A 43 -5.16 19.39 8.43
C ARG A 43 -5.02 18.76 9.82
N GLU A 44 -5.28 17.46 9.94
CA GLU A 44 -5.05 16.66 11.16
C GLU A 44 -3.59 16.17 11.30
N ASN A 45 -2.69 16.55 10.38
CA ASN A 45 -1.29 16.14 10.30
C ASN A 45 -1.05 14.63 10.09
N ILE A 46 -2.04 13.90 9.57
CA ILE A 46 -1.98 12.45 9.40
C ILE A 46 -1.23 12.08 8.11
N VAL A 47 -1.49 12.79 7.01
CA VAL A 47 -0.95 12.46 5.68
C VAL A 47 0.01 13.52 5.14
N LYS A 48 0.84 13.10 4.17
CA LYS A 48 1.83 13.95 3.46
C LYS A 48 1.59 13.89 1.96
N ILE A 49 1.87 15.00 1.27
CA ILE A 49 1.55 15.16 -0.15
C ILE A 49 2.11 14.04 -1.04
N ASN A 50 3.36 13.63 -0.82
CA ASN A 50 4.01 12.59 -1.62
C ASN A 50 3.30 11.23 -1.53
N HIS A 51 2.64 10.94 -0.41
CA HIS A 51 1.85 9.73 -0.22
C HIS A 51 0.46 9.89 -0.86
N SER A 52 -0.21 11.00 -0.53
CA SER A 52 -1.57 11.31 -0.99
C SER A 52 -1.71 11.42 -2.51
N VAL A 53 -0.68 11.88 -3.23
CA VAL A 53 -0.69 11.85 -4.70
C VAL A 53 -0.68 10.43 -5.25
N MET A 54 0.05 9.50 -4.62
CA MET A 54 0.07 8.10 -5.03
C MET A 54 -1.25 7.41 -4.68
N GLU A 55 -1.84 7.73 -3.52
CA GLU A 55 -3.16 7.25 -3.11
C GLU A 55 -4.24 7.61 -4.14
N LEU A 56 -4.29 8.87 -4.60
CA LEU A 56 -5.28 9.29 -5.60
C LEU A 56 -5.07 8.62 -6.97
N VAL A 57 -3.82 8.49 -7.44
CA VAL A 57 -3.54 7.81 -8.72
C VAL A 57 -3.95 6.34 -8.63
N CYS A 58 -3.66 5.67 -7.51
CA CYS A 58 -4.06 4.28 -7.29
C CYS A 58 -5.56 4.13 -7.12
N ALA A 59 -6.22 5.04 -6.40
CA ALA A 59 -7.66 5.05 -6.25
C ALA A 59 -8.37 5.22 -7.59
N LYS A 60 -7.86 6.09 -8.47
CA LYS A 60 -8.38 6.27 -9.83
C LYS A 60 -8.38 4.96 -10.61
N HIS A 61 -7.28 4.21 -10.60
CA HIS A 61 -7.19 2.88 -11.22
C HIS A 61 -8.23 1.89 -10.67
N LEU A 62 -8.41 1.87 -9.35
CA LEU A 62 -9.40 0.99 -8.70
C LEU A 62 -10.84 1.40 -9.04
N ILE A 63 -11.13 2.70 -9.09
CA ILE A 63 -12.46 3.22 -9.49
C ILE A 63 -12.75 2.87 -10.95
N ASP A 64 -11.78 3.02 -11.86
CA ASP A 64 -11.88 2.56 -13.25
C ASP A 64 -12.18 1.05 -13.34
N CYS A 65 -11.60 0.27 -12.43
CA CYS A 65 -11.89 -1.16 -12.30
C CYS A 65 -13.27 -1.46 -11.67
N GLY A 66 -14.06 -0.44 -11.33
CA GLY A 66 -15.40 -0.56 -10.77
C GLY A 66 -15.44 -0.84 -9.27
N TYR A 67 -14.39 -0.46 -8.54
CA TYR A 67 -14.39 -0.49 -7.07
C TYR A 67 -14.94 0.82 -6.48
N ASP A 68 -15.56 0.71 -5.31
CA ASP A 68 -15.73 1.84 -4.40
C ASP A 68 -14.54 1.87 -3.45
N VAL A 69 -13.88 3.03 -3.34
CA VAL A 69 -12.59 3.19 -2.67
C VAL A 69 -12.74 4.12 -1.46
N GLU A 70 -12.05 3.80 -0.38
CA GLU A 70 -11.82 4.66 0.77
C GLU A 70 -10.30 4.80 1.00
N VAL A 71 -9.86 6.00 1.36
CA VAL A 71 -8.46 6.32 1.73
C VAL A 71 -8.31 6.29 3.25
N GLU A 72 -7.12 5.88 3.73
CA GLU A 72 -6.73 5.95 5.15
C GLU A 72 -7.80 5.32 6.06
N LYS A 73 -8.23 4.11 5.68
CA LYS A 73 -9.34 3.39 6.32
C LYS A 73 -8.87 2.71 7.61
N PRO A 74 -9.46 3.03 8.77
CA PRO A 74 -9.18 2.30 10.00
C PRO A 74 -9.66 0.85 9.91
N LEU A 75 -8.82 -0.05 10.39
CA LEU A 75 -9.04 -1.49 10.53
C LEU A 75 -9.02 -1.87 12.02
N GLU A 76 -9.12 -3.16 12.31
CA GLU A 76 -8.94 -3.64 13.68
C GLU A 76 -7.47 -3.51 14.14
N LYS A 77 -7.24 -3.67 15.45
CA LYS A 77 -5.90 -3.63 16.06
C LYS A 77 -5.17 -2.29 15.87
N ASN A 78 -5.91 -1.18 15.78
CA ASN A 78 -5.39 0.18 15.56
C ASN A 78 -4.53 0.30 14.29
N LEU A 79 -4.83 -0.50 13.28
CA LEU A 79 -4.21 -0.38 11.97
C LEU A 79 -5.06 0.55 11.11
N THR A 80 -4.40 1.31 10.23
CA THR A 80 -5.05 2.07 9.16
C THR A 80 -4.38 1.63 7.88
N CYS A 81 -5.18 1.28 6.86
CA CYS A 81 -4.65 0.95 5.55
C CYS A 81 -4.80 2.12 4.58
N ASP A 82 -3.87 2.21 3.65
CA ASP A 82 -3.79 3.35 2.73
C ASP A 82 -5.02 3.40 1.82
N LEU A 83 -5.38 2.26 1.20
CA LEU A 83 -6.64 2.13 0.44
C LEU A 83 -7.38 0.86 0.79
N LEU A 84 -8.69 0.99 1.06
CA LEU A 84 -9.65 -0.10 1.02
C LEU A 84 -10.55 0.08 -0.20
N ALA A 85 -10.64 -0.95 -1.04
CA ALA A 85 -11.51 -0.94 -2.21
C ALA A 85 -12.43 -2.16 -2.24
N VAL A 86 -13.73 -1.93 -2.47
CA VAL A 86 -14.79 -2.95 -2.44
C VAL A 86 -15.51 -3.01 -3.78
N LYS A 87 -15.77 -4.23 -4.27
CA LYS A 87 -16.55 -4.49 -5.48
C LYS A 87 -17.40 -5.74 -5.29
N GLY A 88 -18.70 -5.56 -5.13
CA GLY A 88 -19.62 -6.64 -4.77
C GLY A 88 -19.24 -7.27 -3.42
N TYR A 89 -19.02 -8.58 -3.39
CA TYR A 89 -18.54 -9.31 -2.20
C TYR A 89 -17.02 -9.37 -2.07
N GLY A 90 -16.28 -8.79 -3.03
CA GLY A 90 -14.82 -8.78 -3.02
C GLY A 90 -14.26 -7.49 -2.43
N SER A 91 -13.13 -7.60 -1.73
CA SER A 91 -12.36 -6.46 -1.23
C SER A 91 -10.88 -6.60 -1.56
N ILE A 92 -10.21 -5.46 -1.72
CA ILE A 92 -8.76 -5.36 -1.85
C ILE A 92 -8.26 -4.25 -0.92
N ILE A 93 -7.22 -4.56 -0.15
CA ILE A 93 -6.42 -3.55 0.54
C ILE A 93 -5.18 -3.27 -0.31
N VAL A 94 -4.82 -2.00 -0.45
CA VAL A 94 -3.57 -1.57 -1.07
C VAL A 94 -2.75 -0.80 -0.04
N GLU A 95 -1.50 -1.20 0.13
CA GLU A 95 -0.51 -0.44 0.92
C GLU A 95 0.51 0.18 -0.02
N ILE A 96 0.77 1.47 0.14
CA ILE A 96 1.73 2.26 -0.63
C ILE A 96 3.06 2.29 0.11
N GLU A 97 4.12 2.00 -0.63
CA GLU A 97 5.48 1.95 -0.11
C GLU A 97 6.45 2.68 -1.04
N THR A 98 7.09 3.72 -0.51
CA THR A 98 7.98 4.60 -1.28
C THR A 98 9.45 4.18 -1.23
N GLY A 99 9.78 3.18 -0.40
CA GLY A 99 11.16 2.73 -0.17
C GLY A 99 11.97 3.62 0.78
N PHE A 100 11.32 4.50 1.54
CA PHE A 100 11.99 5.34 2.53
C PHE A 100 12.67 4.50 3.62
N VAL A 101 13.95 4.81 3.90
CA VAL A 101 14.72 4.22 5.00
C VAL A 101 15.04 5.31 6.02
N PRO A 102 14.59 5.15 7.28
CA PRO A 102 14.96 6.06 8.36
C PRO A 102 16.47 6.04 8.65
N PRO A 103 17.07 7.16 9.13
CA PRO A 103 18.50 7.24 9.45
C PRO A 103 19.02 6.17 10.42
N GLU A 104 18.19 5.73 11.37
CA GLU A 104 18.51 4.67 12.33
C GLU A 104 18.79 3.30 11.67
N HIS A 105 18.32 3.11 10.44
CA HIS A 105 18.52 1.89 9.65
C HIS A 105 19.51 2.08 8.49
N ALA A 106 20.38 3.09 8.59
CA ALA A 106 21.39 3.37 7.56
C ALA A 106 22.42 2.23 7.38
N LEU A 107 22.63 1.41 8.41
CA LEU A 107 23.59 0.29 8.38
C LEU A 107 22.96 -1.06 8.01
N ASP A 108 21.64 -1.16 7.97
CA ASP A 108 20.88 -2.36 7.62
C ASP A 108 19.64 -2.10 6.71
N PRO A 109 19.73 -1.18 5.72
CA PRO A 109 18.57 -0.63 5.01
C PRO A 109 17.76 -1.71 4.27
N SER A 110 18.44 -2.67 3.65
CA SER A 110 17.77 -3.75 2.90
C SER A 110 17.00 -4.70 3.82
N THR A 111 17.55 -5.01 4.99
CA THR A 111 16.89 -5.88 5.98
C THR A 111 15.68 -5.18 6.58
N TYR A 112 15.82 -3.89 6.92
CA TYR A 112 14.72 -3.07 7.41
C TYR A 112 13.58 -2.98 6.40
N LEU A 113 13.86 -2.62 5.15
CA LEU A 113 12.82 -2.53 4.11
C LEU A 113 12.14 -3.88 3.88
N ALA A 114 12.90 -4.97 3.82
CA ALA A 114 12.31 -6.30 3.67
C ALA A 114 11.37 -6.64 4.84
N ALA A 115 11.78 -6.35 6.07
CA ALA A 115 10.94 -6.55 7.25
C ALA A 115 9.69 -5.65 7.23
N ARG A 116 9.82 -4.40 6.79
CA ARG A 116 8.71 -3.44 6.65
C ARG A 116 7.65 -3.95 5.69
N ILE A 117 8.06 -4.29 4.47
CA ILE A 117 7.14 -4.81 3.44
C ILE A 117 6.51 -6.12 3.92
N THR A 118 7.30 -7.02 4.50
CA THR A 118 6.82 -8.30 5.03
C THR A 118 5.77 -8.08 6.14
N SER A 119 6.05 -7.18 7.09
CA SER A 119 5.14 -6.83 8.18
C SER A 119 3.83 -6.24 7.65
N LYS A 120 3.89 -5.37 6.65
CA LYS A 120 2.70 -4.83 5.99
C LYS A 120 1.88 -5.93 5.32
N ILE A 121 2.50 -6.74 4.46
CA ILE A 121 1.79 -7.86 3.81
C ILE A 121 1.12 -8.73 4.87
N VAL A 122 1.82 -9.10 5.94
CA VAL A 122 1.28 -9.96 6.99
C VAL A 122 0.12 -9.32 7.75
N ARG A 123 0.25 -8.06 8.17
CA ARG A 123 -0.78 -7.40 8.98
C ARG A 123 -2.03 -7.09 8.18
N TYR A 124 -1.87 -6.52 6.99
CA TYR A 124 -2.98 -5.93 6.25
C TYR A 124 -3.73 -6.94 5.37
N SER A 125 -3.03 -7.92 4.79
CA SER A 125 -3.69 -8.87 3.88
C SER A 125 -4.72 -9.77 4.55
N ASN A 126 -4.70 -9.89 5.88
CA ASN A 126 -5.69 -10.64 6.65
C ASN A 126 -7.06 -9.91 6.76
N PHE A 127 -7.15 -8.64 6.36
CA PHE A 127 -8.38 -7.83 6.46
C PHE A 127 -9.16 -7.71 5.13
N ALA A 128 -8.66 -8.29 4.03
CA ALA A 128 -9.32 -8.23 2.74
C ALA A 128 -9.16 -9.52 1.93
N GLY A 129 -10.04 -9.72 0.94
CA GLY A 129 -9.97 -10.88 0.05
C GLY A 129 -8.73 -10.88 -0.85
N LYS A 130 -8.20 -9.70 -1.14
CA LYS A 130 -6.94 -9.49 -1.86
C LYS A 130 -6.10 -8.41 -1.18
N PHE A 131 -4.80 -8.46 -1.44
CA PHE A 131 -3.84 -7.46 -0.98
C PHE A 131 -2.91 -7.08 -2.13
N ALA A 132 -2.72 -5.78 -2.31
CA ALA A 132 -1.76 -5.22 -3.24
C ALA A 132 -0.71 -4.41 -2.52
N LEU A 133 0.52 -4.45 -3.05
CA LEU A 133 1.55 -3.49 -2.69
C LEU A 133 1.67 -2.48 -3.81
N ALA A 134 1.51 -1.20 -3.50
CA ALA A 134 1.68 -0.10 -4.43
C ALA A 134 3.04 0.58 -4.21
N ILE A 135 3.75 0.88 -5.29
CA ILE A 135 5.13 1.37 -5.25
C ILE A 135 5.39 2.35 -6.40
N PRO A 136 6.38 3.24 -6.29
CA PRO A 136 6.82 4.03 -7.43
C PRO A 136 7.67 3.19 -8.40
N PRO A 137 7.80 3.59 -9.68
CA PRO A 137 8.51 2.83 -10.72
C PRO A 137 10.01 2.65 -10.46
N TYR A 138 10.61 3.51 -9.66
CA TYR A 138 12.04 3.45 -9.31
C TYR A 138 12.34 2.55 -8.10
N TYR A 139 11.32 2.00 -7.43
CA TYR A 139 11.49 1.15 -6.25
C TYR A 139 11.21 -0.32 -6.58
N VAL A 140 12.08 -1.22 -6.11
CA VAL A 140 11.91 -2.66 -6.23
C VAL A 140 11.88 -3.27 -4.82
N PRO A 141 10.70 -3.64 -4.30
CA PRO A 141 10.57 -4.18 -2.96
C PRO A 141 11.17 -5.59 -2.85
N GLN A 142 11.66 -5.91 -1.65
CA GLN A 142 12.14 -7.23 -1.29
C GLN A 142 11.21 -7.82 -0.23
N TYR A 143 10.74 -9.05 -0.45
CA TYR A 143 9.94 -9.76 0.53
C TYR A 143 10.04 -11.29 0.32
N PRO A 144 9.74 -12.10 1.35
CA PRO A 144 9.80 -13.56 1.25
C PRO A 144 8.85 -14.11 0.18
N GLN A 145 9.38 -14.93 -0.75
CA GLN A 145 8.61 -15.54 -1.84
C GLN A 145 7.44 -16.40 -1.32
N ALA A 146 7.56 -16.98 -0.12
CA ALA A 146 6.48 -17.75 0.49
C ALA A 146 5.16 -16.95 0.65
N LEU A 147 5.22 -15.61 0.66
CA LEU A 147 4.04 -14.73 0.70
C LEU A 147 3.32 -14.58 -0.65
N THR A 148 3.92 -14.97 -1.78
CA THR A 148 3.23 -15.04 -3.09
C THR A 148 2.41 -16.33 -3.21
N GLN A 149 2.86 -17.38 -2.52
CA GLN A 149 2.27 -18.72 -2.55
C GLN A 149 0.98 -18.80 -1.69
N PRO A 150 0.04 -19.69 -2.03
CA PRO A 150 -1.14 -19.92 -1.20
C PRO A 150 -0.78 -20.54 0.17
N PRO A 151 -1.58 -20.30 1.23
CA PRO A 151 -1.33 -20.81 2.58
C PRO A 151 -1.04 -22.32 2.68
N LYS A 152 -1.65 -23.12 1.81
CA LYS A 152 -1.51 -24.58 1.79
C LYS A 152 -0.13 -25.05 1.31
N ALA A 153 0.61 -24.23 0.57
CA ALA A 153 1.92 -24.58 0.02
C ALA A 153 3.09 -24.20 0.94
N ARG A 154 2.82 -23.54 2.09
CA ARG A 154 3.87 -22.99 2.96
C ARG A 154 4.45 -24.03 3.91
N LYS A 155 5.78 -24.01 4.03
CA LYS A 155 6.51 -24.84 5.01
C LYS A 155 6.62 -24.09 6.34
N MET A 156 6.66 -24.85 7.44
CA MET A 156 6.83 -24.26 8.78
C MET A 156 8.13 -23.44 8.89
N GLU A 157 9.20 -23.90 8.25
CA GLU A 157 10.50 -23.20 8.18
C GLU A 157 10.35 -21.79 7.58
N ASP A 158 9.58 -21.64 6.50
CA ASP A 158 9.32 -20.34 5.89
C ASP A 158 8.54 -19.42 6.84
N LEU A 159 7.54 -19.96 7.54
CA LEU A 159 6.76 -19.18 8.52
C LEU A 159 7.64 -18.67 9.67
N MET A 160 8.55 -19.50 10.17
CA MET A 160 9.50 -19.13 11.22
C MET A 160 10.49 -18.08 10.73
N ARG A 161 10.97 -18.18 9.48
CA ARG A 161 11.85 -17.17 8.88
C ARG A 161 11.15 -15.83 8.70
N ILE A 162 9.92 -15.83 8.18
CA ILE A 162 9.09 -14.62 8.05
C ILE A 162 8.87 -13.99 9.44
N LYS A 163 8.52 -14.80 10.43
CA LYS A 163 8.35 -14.34 11.80
C LYS A 163 9.63 -13.69 12.33
N GLY A 164 10.77 -14.36 12.21
CA GLY A 164 12.06 -13.84 12.63
C GLY A 164 12.43 -12.52 11.93
N LEU A 165 12.10 -12.38 10.64
CA LEU A 165 12.32 -11.13 9.91
C LEU A 165 11.44 -9.98 10.45
N CYS A 166 10.15 -10.21 10.66
CA CYS A 166 9.25 -9.21 11.23
C CYS A 166 9.67 -8.83 12.66
N ASP A 167 9.97 -9.82 13.51
CA ASP A 167 10.27 -9.61 14.93
C ASP A 167 11.56 -8.80 15.16
N LYS A 168 12.45 -8.67 14.15
CA LYS A 168 13.64 -7.80 14.21
C LYS A 168 13.29 -6.32 14.41
N TYR A 169 12.17 -5.85 13.84
CA TYR A 169 11.82 -4.43 13.82
C TYR A 169 10.35 -4.14 14.23
N TYR A 170 9.46 -5.13 14.19
CA TYR A 170 8.01 -4.97 14.32
C TYR A 170 7.42 -5.86 15.41
N HIS A 171 7.85 -5.68 16.66
CA HIS A 171 7.45 -6.51 17.80
C HIS A 171 6.18 -6.05 18.55
N ASN A 172 5.63 -4.86 18.27
CA ASN A 172 4.49 -4.29 19.01
C ASN A 172 3.33 -3.87 18.07
N PRO A 173 2.23 -4.64 18.00
CA PRO A 173 2.11 -6.04 18.43
C PRO A 173 2.93 -6.96 17.51
N PRO A 174 3.40 -8.14 17.97
CA PRO A 174 4.11 -9.08 17.12
C PRO A 174 3.13 -9.81 16.18
N VAL A 175 3.62 -10.25 15.03
CA VAL A 175 2.82 -11.07 14.10
C VAL A 175 2.82 -12.54 14.54
N THR A 176 1.65 -13.18 14.42
CA THR A 176 1.44 -14.59 14.75
C THR A 176 1.73 -15.50 13.57
N LEU A 177 2.09 -16.77 13.82
CA LEU A 177 2.27 -17.76 12.75
C LEU A 177 1.00 -17.98 11.92
N THR A 178 -0.18 -17.81 12.53
CA THR A 178 -1.46 -17.91 11.83
C THR A 178 -1.65 -16.74 10.85
N GLU A 179 -1.39 -15.50 11.29
CA GLU A 179 -1.42 -14.33 10.40
C GLU A 179 -0.43 -14.50 9.26
N ILE A 180 0.81 -14.94 9.55
CA ILE A 180 1.84 -15.19 8.54
C ILE A 180 1.42 -16.30 7.59
N LYS A 181 0.81 -17.38 8.06
CA LYS A 181 0.37 -18.50 7.21
C LYS A 181 -0.76 -18.11 6.26
N ASN A 182 -1.62 -17.19 6.65
CA ASN A 182 -2.76 -16.77 5.84
C ASN A 182 -2.46 -15.55 4.95
N ALA A 183 -1.46 -14.75 5.30
CA ALA A 183 -1.14 -13.51 4.60
C ALA A 183 -0.68 -13.74 3.17
N ARG A 184 -1.16 -12.99 2.17
CA ARG A 184 -0.76 -13.21 0.78
C ARG A 184 -0.73 -11.90 0.00
N ILE A 185 0.35 -11.67 -0.74
CA ILE A 185 0.39 -10.62 -1.76
C ILE A 185 -0.19 -11.15 -3.07
N HIS A 186 -1.11 -10.40 -3.67
CA HIS A 186 -1.85 -10.82 -4.86
C HIS A 186 -1.44 -10.06 -6.11
N THR A 187 -1.02 -8.80 -5.97
CA THR A 187 -0.57 -7.97 -7.09
C THR A 187 0.38 -6.88 -6.58
N VAL A 188 1.22 -6.38 -7.47
CA VAL A 188 2.04 -5.18 -7.24
C VAL A 188 1.56 -4.10 -8.19
N TYR A 189 1.24 -2.92 -7.67
CA TYR A 189 0.87 -1.75 -8.45
C TYR A 189 2.06 -0.80 -8.57
N ILE A 190 2.45 -0.50 -9.80
CA ILE A 190 3.51 0.45 -10.11
C ILE A 190 2.84 1.78 -10.47
N ILE A 191 3.04 2.79 -9.62
CA ILE A 191 2.35 4.08 -9.70
C ILE A 191 3.26 5.12 -10.35
N GLU A 192 2.92 5.54 -11.57
CA GLU A 192 3.63 6.61 -12.28
C GLU A 192 2.83 7.92 -12.16
N VAL A 193 3.07 8.68 -11.09
CA VAL A 193 2.35 9.92 -10.76
C VAL A 193 2.42 10.96 -11.90
N ASP A 194 3.59 11.08 -12.53
CA ASP A 194 3.82 11.99 -13.66
C ASP A 194 2.95 11.69 -14.88
N LYS A 195 2.46 10.46 -15.02
CA LYS A 195 1.49 10.10 -16.06
C LYS A 195 0.08 9.89 -15.52
N GLY A 196 -0.09 9.76 -14.20
CA GLY A 196 -1.37 9.48 -13.57
C GLY A 196 -1.89 8.07 -13.87
N VAL A 197 -0.98 7.11 -14.05
CA VAL A 197 -1.30 5.73 -14.43
C VAL A 197 -0.75 4.73 -13.42
N VAL A 198 -1.40 3.56 -13.38
CA VAL A 198 -0.97 2.40 -12.61
C VAL A 198 -0.75 1.23 -13.57
N GLN A 199 0.35 0.53 -13.40
CA GLN A 199 0.59 -0.76 -14.05
C GLN A 199 0.51 -1.87 -13.00
N GLU A 200 -0.21 -2.94 -13.32
CA GLU A 200 -0.23 -4.15 -12.51
C GLU A 200 0.93 -5.08 -12.88
N ALA A 201 1.56 -5.66 -11.87
CA ALA A 201 2.63 -6.63 -12.02
C ALA A 201 2.40 -7.85 -11.11
N ASP A 202 2.77 -9.01 -11.63
CA ASP A 202 2.77 -10.24 -10.86
C ASP A 202 3.83 -10.15 -9.72
N PRO A 203 3.45 -10.47 -8.47
CA PRO A 203 4.37 -10.38 -7.33
C PRO A 203 5.66 -11.22 -7.50
N GLU A 204 5.59 -12.38 -8.15
CA GLU A 204 6.77 -13.24 -8.35
C GLU A 204 7.72 -12.65 -9.40
N SER A 205 7.17 -11.94 -10.38
CA SER A 205 7.93 -11.32 -11.47
C SER A 205 8.57 -10.00 -11.06
N TYR A 206 7.95 -9.25 -10.12
CA TYR A 206 8.41 -7.91 -9.74
C TYR A 206 9.27 -7.89 -8.45
N ALA A 207 9.22 -8.93 -7.63
CA ALA A 207 10.08 -9.02 -6.46
C ALA A 207 11.52 -9.39 -6.86
N LYS A 208 12.52 -8.70 -6.29
CA LYS A 208 13.85 -9.29 -6.24
C LYS A 208 13.81 -10.44 -5.24
N LYS A 209 14.12 -11.67 -5.71
CA LYS A 209 14.19 -12.84 -4.84
C LYS A 209 15.16 -12.56 -3.69
N MET A 210 14.64 -12.57 -2.46
CA MET A 210 15.49 -12.78 -1.30
C MET A 210 15.71 -14.28 -1.17
N ASP A 211 16.90 -14.73 -1.56
CA ASP A 211 17.43 -16.01 -1.08
C ASP A 211 17.76 -15.80 0.39
N LEU A 212 16.76 -16.06 1.25
CA LEU A 212 16.92 -15.95 2.70
C LEU A 212 17.93 -17.02 3.14
N ILE A 213 19.13 -16.59 3.51
CA ILE A 213 20.17 -17.40 4.16
C ILE A 213 19.62 -17.96 5.48
#